data_AF-A0AAE8HXX4-F1
#
_entry.id   AF-A0AAE8HXX4-F1
#
_cell.length_a   1.000
_cell.length_b   1.000
_cell.length_c   1.000
_cell.angle_alpha   90.00
_cell.angle_beta   90.00
_cell.angle_gamma   90.00
#
_symmetry.space_group_name_H-M   'P 1'
#
loop_
_entity.id
_entity.type
_entity.pdbx_description
1 polymer ?
#
loop_
_entity_poly.entity_id
_entity_poly.type
_entity_poly.pdbx_seq_one_letter_code
_entity_poly.pdbx_strand_id
1 'polypeptide(L)'
;MPGRPSAHARSVASVAFAAAALMAQPLSAAPVKPAGAAPRLPADAQAYVTRRRGCNHWGGEDAYDEARGREIAAAAKALRCDAIDADEARLRRRYGKDPAVLKALDRADGESG
;
A
#
# COMPACT_ATOMS: atom_id res chain seq x y z
N MET A 1 -35.51 -5.00 -56.13
CA MET A 1 -36.56 -3.98 -55.90
C MET A 1 -36.19 -3.16 -54.67
N PRO A 2 -36.51 -1.86 -54.65
CA PRO A 2 -35.75 -0.80 -53.99
C PRO A 2 -36.41 -0.23 -52.72
N GLY A 3 -35.61 0.49 -51.93
CA GLY A 3 -36.04 1.63 -51.09
C GLY A 3 -36.72 1.28 -49.77
N ARG A 4 -36.65 2.08 -48.69
CA ARG A 4 -36.09 3.42 -48.45
C ARG A 4 -35.66 3.49 -46.97
N PRO A 5 -34.72 4.37 -46.60
CA PRO A 5 -34.40 4.66 -45.21
C PRO A 5 -35.52 5.46 -44.54
N SER A 6 -35.95 5.03 -43.35
CA SER A 6 -36.79 5.84 -42.47
C SER A 6 -35.93 6.73 -41.60
N ALA A 7 -36.04 8.03 -41.85
CA ALA A 7 -35.50 9.09 -41.02
C ALA A 7 -36.22 9.08 -39.67
N HIS A 8 -35.53 8.70 -38.60
CA HIS A 8 -35.96 9.05 -37.25
C HIS A 8 -35.30 10.37 -36.88
N ALA A 9 -36.15 11.41 -36.85
CA ALA A 9 -35.86 12.72 -36.34
C ALA A 9 -35.23 12.61 -34.95
N ARG A 10 -34.02 13.16 -34.79
CA ARG A 10 -33.38 13.32 -33.49
C ARG A 10 -34.16 14.35 -32.70
N SER A 11 -35.00 13.88 -31.77
CA SER A 11 -35.62 14.72 -30.77
C SER A 11 -34.54 15.18 -29.80
N VAL A 12 -34.10 16.44 -29.93
CA VAL A 12 -33.27 17.11 -28.92
C VAL A 12 -34.17 17.47 -27.74
N ALA A 13 -34.34 16.53 -26.81
CA ALA A 13 -34.92 16.82 -25.52
C ALA A 13 -33.91 17.66 -24.73
N SER A 14 -34.26 18.92 -24.52
CA SER A 14 -33.51 19.93 -23.79
C SER A 14 -33.00 19.40 -22.45
N VAL A 15 -31.68 19.47 -22.25
CA VAL A 15 -31.06 19.26 -20.94
C VAL A 15 -31.47 20.43 -20.05
N ALA A 16 -32.50 20.24 -19.23
CA ALA A 16 -32.81 21.15 -18.15
C ALA A 16 -31.69 21.02 -17.10
N PHE A 17 -30.67 21.87 -17.21
CA PHE A 17 -29.72 22.08 -16.12
C PHE A 17 -30.48 22.76 -14.99
N ALA A 18 -30.97 21.96 -14.04
CA ALA A 18 -31.36 22.47 -12.74
C ALA A 18 -30.12 23.13 -12.13
N ALA A 19 -30.15 24.46 -12.03
CA ALA A 19 -29.12 25.23 -11.35
C ALA A 19 -29.06 24.76 -9.88
N ALA A 20 -28.09 23.90 -9.57
CA ALA A 20 -27.79 23.52 -8.20
C ALA A 20 -27.31 24.78 -7.47
N ALA A 21 -28.17 25.36 -6.64
CA ALA A 21 -27.76 26.38 -5.69
C ALA A 21 -26.65 25.78 -4.81
N LEU A 22 -25.42 26.29 -4.95
CA LEU A 22 -24.30 26.01 -4.05
C LEU A 22 -24.70 26.47 -2.65
N MET A 23 -25.24 25.55 -1.85
CA MET A 23 -25.33 25.75 -0.41
C MET A 23 -23.90 25.72 0.12
N ALA A 24 -23.44 26.85 0.64
CA ALA A 24 -22.20 26.94 1.39
C ALA A 24 -22.32 26.06 2.64
N GLN A 25 -21.81 24.84 2.56
CA GLN A 25 -21.78 23.93 3.70
C GLN A 25 -20.76 24.47 4.72
N PRO A 26 -21.15 24.69 5.98
CA PRO A 26 -20.17 25.07 7.01
C PRO A 26 -19.19 23.91 7.19
N LEU A 27 -17.88 24.20 7.12
CA LEU A 27 -16.83 23.29 7.56
C LEU A 27 -16.98 23.07 9.06
N SER A 28 -17.75 22.05 9.45
CA SER A 28 -17.69 21.51 10.80
C SER A 28 -16.34 20.81 10.95
N ALA A 29 -15.40 21.46 11.62
CA ALA A 29 -14.15 20.84 12.05
C ALA A 29 -14.46 19.79 13.12
N ALA A 30 -14.64 18.54 12.70
CA ALA A 30 -14.68 17.43 13.63
C ALA A 30 -13.34 17.39 14.42
N PRO A 31 -13.36 17.13 15.74
CA PRO A 31 -12.13 16.98 16.50
C PRO A 31 -11.34 15.81 15.92
N VAL A 32 -10.19 16.11 15.30
CA VAL A 32 -9.21 15.09 14.94
C VAL A 32 -8.68 14.54 16.26
N LYS A 33 -9.04 13.31 16.61
CA LYS A 33 -8.38 12.63 17.73
C LYS A 33 -6.89 12.64 17.44
N PRO A 34 -6.04 13.23 18.29
CA PRO A 34 -4.60 13.09 18.11
C PRO A 34 -4.33 11.58 18.10
N ALA A 35 -3.73 11.10 17.01
CA ALA A 35 -3.23 9.75 16.98
C ALA A 35 -2.22 9.66 18.13
N GLY A 36 -2.62 9.02 19.23
CA GLY A 36 -1.71 8.76 20.35
C GLY A 36 -0.47 8.11 19.76
N ALA A 37 0.71 8.59 20.16
CA ALA A 37 1.98 8.05 19.69
C ALA A 37 1.92 6.53 19.87
N ALA A 38 1.92 5.79 18.76
CA ALA A 38 1.92 4.34 18.80
C ALA A 38 3.09 3.92 19.71
N PRO A 39 2.90 2.96 20.63
CA PRO A 39 3.98 2.46 21.46
C PRO A 39 5.17 2.12 20.56
N ARG A 40 6.33 2.71 20.87
CA ARG A 40 7.53 2.49 20.06
C ARG A 40 7.89 1.01 20.18
N LEU A 41 8.02 0.33 19.03
CA LEU A 41 8.39 -1.08 19.01
C LEU A 41 9.73 -1.30 19.73
N PRO A 42 9.94 -2.48 20.33
CA PRO A 42 11.26 -2.92 20.74
C PRO A 42 12.27 -2.78 19.59
N ALA A 43 13.52 -2.43 19.91
CA ALA A 43 14.52 -2.08 18.91
C ALA A 43 14.80 -3.19 17.89
N ASP A 44 14.77 -4.46 18.32
CA ASP A 44 14.96 -5.62 17.45
C ASP A 44 13.76 -5.85 16.51
N ALA A 45 12.54 -5.66 17.00
CA ALA A 45 11.33 -5.69 16.18
C ALA A 45 11.32 -4.55 15.15
N GLN A 46 11.71 -3.33 15.55
CA GLN A 46 11.83 -2.20 14.63
C GLN A 46 12.90 -2.45 13.56
N ALA A 47 14.06 -2.97 13.95
CA ALA A 47 15.14 -3.31 13.02
C ALA A 47 14.70 -4.39 12.01
N TYR A 48 13.96 -5.39 12.46
CA TYR A 48 13.37 -6.39 11.57
C TYR A 48 12.39 -5.77 10.58
N VAL A 49 11.45 -4.93 11.03
CA VAL A 49 10.46 -4.30 10.15
C VAL A 49 11.13 -3.50 9.04
N THR A 50 12.14 -2.69 9.39
CA THR A 50 12.92 -1.93 8.40
C THR A 50 13.62 -2.85 7.39
N ARG A 51 14.21 -3.94 7.86
CA ARG A 51 14.94 -4.89 7.02
C ARG A 51 14.03 -5.72 6.13
N ARG A 52 12.90 -6.22 6.64
CA ARG A 52 11.89 -6.96 5.86
C ARG A 52 11.35 -6.10 4.72
N ARG A 53 11.02 -4.82 4.98
CA ARG A 53 10.63 -3.87 3.92
C ARG A 53 11.70 -3.72 2.85
N GLY A 54 12.98 -3.63 3.24
CA GLY A 54 14.09 -3.61 2.30
C GLY A 54 14.15 -4.89 1.46
N CYS A 55 14.01 -6.06 2.08
CA CYS A 55 13.99 -7.34 1.37
C CYS A 55 12.82 -7.45 0.39
N ASN A 56 11.63 -7.01 0.80
CA ASN A 56 10.45 -7.02 -0.08
C ASN A 56 10.62 -6.05 -1.25
N HIS A 57 11.18 -4.87 -1.01
CA HIS A 57 11.51 -3.91 -2.08
C HIS A 57 12.45 -4.53 -3.10
N TRP A 58 13.63 -4.99 -2.68
CA TRP A 58 14.61 -5.57 -3.62
C TRP A 58 14.15 -6.89 -4.25
N GLY A 59 13.36 -7.69 -3.54
CA GLY A 59 12.81 -8.96 -4.04
C GLY A 59 11.71 -8.80 -5.09
N GLY A 60 11.07 -7.63 -5.16
CA GLY A 60 10.07 -7.30 -6.19
C GLY A 60 10.64 -6.59 -7.42
N GLU A 61 11.95 -6.34 -7.48
CA GLU A 61 12.59 -5.61 -8.58
C GLU A 61 12.97 -6.54 -9.74
N ASP A 62 12.81 -6.05 -10.97
CA ASP A 62 13.20 -6.78 -12.17
C ASP A 62 14.71 -6.62 -12.46
N ALA A 63 15.40 -7.75 -12.64
CA ALA A 63 16.78 -7.80 -13.13
C ALA A 63 16.81 -7.71 -14.67
N TYR A 64 16.32 -6.60 -15.22
CA TYR A 64 16.18 -6.40 -16.68
C TYR A 64 17.51 -6.37 -17.44
N ASP A 65 18.62 -6.16 -16.73
CA ASP A 65 19.96 -6.36 -17.23
C ASP A 65 20.89 -6.90 -16.13
N GLU A 66 22.10 -7.27 -16.51
CA GLU A 66 23.06 -7.83 -15.57
C GLU A 66 23.53 -6.84 -14.50
N ALA A 67 23.62 -5.55 -14.83
CA ALA A 67 24.06 -4.53 -13.89
C ALA A 67 23.02 -4.39 -12.77
N ARG A 68 21.75 -4.29 -13.14
CA ARG A 68 20.63 -4.27 -12.21
C ARG A 68 20.55 -5.55 -11.38
N GLY A 69 20.74 -6.71 -12.01
CA GLY A 69 20.79 -7.99 -11.28
C GLY A 69 21.88 -8.03 -10.20
N ARG A 70 23.07 -7.49 -10.48
CA ARG A 70 24.16 -7.38 -9.49
C ARG A 70 23.80 -6.44 -8.33
N GLU A 71 23.14 -5.32 -8.60
CA GLU A 71 22.67 -4.39 -7.56
C GLU A 71 21.66 -5.06 -6.63
N ILE A 72 20.64 -5.71 -7.20
CA ILE A 72 19.61 -6.43 -6.44
C ILE A 72 20.26 -7.50 -5.55
N ALA A 73 21.15 -8.31 -6.11
CA ALA A 73 21.84 -9.36 -5.37
C ALA A 73 22.72 -8.80 -4.24
N ALA A 74 23.44 -7.69 -4.48
CA ALA A 74 24.26 -7.04 -3.47
C ALA A 74 23.41 -6.49 -2.33
N ALA A 75 22.28 -5.85 -2.64
CA ALA A 75 21.36 -5.31 -1.65
C ALA A 75 20.69 -6.42 -0.81
N ALA A 76 20.19 -7.47 -1.46
CA ALA A 76 19.60 -8.63 -0.78
C ALA A 76 20.60 -9.29 0.19
N LYS A 77 21.86 -9.42 -0.22
CA LYS A 77 22.95 -9.93 0.63
C LYS A 77 23.26 -9.00 1.80
N ALA A 78 23.36 -7.69 1.56
CA ALA A 78 23.63 -6.70 2.61
C ALA A 78 22.52 -6.67 3.67
N LEU A 79 21.27 -6.83 3.24
CA LEU A 79 20.10 -6.95 4.10
C LEU A 79 19.93 -8.34 4.73
N ARG A 80 20.73 -9.34 4.35
CA ARG A 80 20.61 -10.73 4.82
C ARG A 80 19.20 -11.29 4.60
N CYS A 81 18.66 -11.07 3.40
CA CYS A 81 17.31 -11.53 3.06
C CYS A 81 17.18 -13.06 3.04
N ASP A 82 18.29 -13.79 2.98
CA ASP A 82 18.34 -15.25 3.17
C ASP A 82 17.95 -15.70 4.58
N ALA A 83 18.10 -14.84 5.59
CA ALA A 83 17.81 -15.16 6.99
C ALA A 83 16.50 -14.54 7.50
N ILE A 84 15.77 -13.78 6.67
CA ILE A 84 14.69 -12.91 7.13
C ILE A 84 13.51 -13.69 7.76
N ASP A 85 13.12 -14.82 7.18
CA ASP A 85 12.01 -15.65 7.69
C ASP A 85 12.38 -16.32 9.02
N ALA A 86 13.63 -16.77 9.15
CA ALA A 86 14.13 -17.31 10.41
C ALA A 86 14.19 -16.24 11.51
N ASP A 87 14.51 -15.00 11.12
CA ASP A 87 14.51 -13.84 12.01
C ASP A 87 13.10 -13.48 12.51
N GLU A 88 12.13 -13.49 11.61
CA GLU A 88 10.73 -13.31 11.95
C GLU A 88 10.23 -14.38 12.92
N ALA A 89 10.49 -15.66 12.62
CA ALA A 89 10.06 -16.77 13.45
C ALA A 89 10.64 -16.65 14.87
N ARG A 90 11.87 -16.13 15.03
CA ARG A 90 12.43 -15.84 16.36
C ARG A 90 11.69 -14.70 17.06
N LEU A 91 11.38 -13.62 16.34
CA LEU A 91 10.67 -12.48 16.92
C LEU A 91 9.25 -12.84 17.33
N ARG A 92 8.53 -13.63 16.52
CA ARG A 92 7.19 -14.13 16.87
C ARG A 92 7.19 -14.99 18.12
N ARG A 93 8.21 -15.83 18.32
CA ARG A 93 8.36 -16.58 19.58
C ARG A 93 8.67 -15.66 20.76
N ARG A 94 9.56 -14.68 20.58
CA ARG A 94 9.98 -13.74 21.64
C ARG A 94 8.82 -12.83 22.09
N TYR A 95 8.05 -12.32 21.13
CA TYR A 95 7.00 -11.32 21.34
C TYR A 95 5.59 -11.90 21.15
N GLY A 96 5.40 -13.21 21.29
CA GLY A 96 4.12 -13.88 21.03
C GLY A 96 2.94 -13.43 21.90
N LYS A 97 3.19 -12.64 22.96
CA LYS A 97 2.17 -12.04 23.84
C LYS A 97 2.00 -10.52 23.64
N ASP A 98 2.74 -9.93 22.70
CA ASP A 98 2.67 -8.50 22.39
C ASP A 98 1.94 -8.30 21.05
N PRO A 99 0.64 -7.98 21.07
CA PRO A 99 -0.13 -7.80 19.84
C PRO A 99 0.34 -6.62 18.99
N ALA A 100 1.00 -5.61 19.58
CA ALA A 100 1.53 -4.48 18.82
C ALA A 100 2.73 -4.89 17.99
N VAL A 101 3.63 -5.73 18.55
CA VAL A 101 4.75 -6.30 17.80
C VAL A 101 4.25 -7.25 16.72
N LEU A 102 3.37 -8.19 17.05
CA LEU A 102 2.86 -9.16 16.06
C LEU A 102 2.21 -8.46 14.86
N LYS A 103 1.38 -7.44 15.11
CA LYS A 103 0.78 -6.62 14.04
C LYS A 103 1.81 -5.89 13.19
N ALA A 104 2.92 -5.46 13.79
CA ALA A 104 4.00 -4.81 13.04
C ALA A 104 4.75 -5.82 12.16
N LEU A 105 5.00 -7.04 12.65
CA LEU A 105 5.59 -8.12 11.87
C LEU A 105 4.67 -8.50 10.69
N ASP A 106 3.38 -8.73 10.96
CA ASP A 106 2.38 -9.09 9.93
C ASP A 106 2.29 -8.04 8.82
N ARG A 107 2.32 -6.75 9.18
CA ARG A 107 2.32 -5.66 8.21
C ARG A 107 3.58 -5.66 7.36
N ALA A 108 4.75 -5.83 7.97
CA ALA A 108 6.01 -5.83 7.25
C ALA A 108 6.10 -7.00 6.26
N ASP A 109 5.52 -8.14 6.61
CA ASP A 109 5.45 -9.32 5.74
C ASP A 109 4.49 -9.14 4.56
N GLY A 110 3.30 -8.58 4.82
CA GLY A 110 2.28 -8.37 3.79
C GLY A 110 2.57 -7.24 2.80
N GLU A 111 3.53 -6.36 3.11
CA GLU A 111 4.02 -5.33 2.19
C GLU A 111 4.94 -5.96 1.13
N SER A 112 4.37 -6.80 0.28
CA SER A 112 4.99 -7.17 -0.98
C SER A 112 4.89 -5.94 -1.90
N GLY A 113 6.00 -5.53 -2.51
CA GLY A 113 6.04 -4.40 -3.45
C GLY A 113 5.09 -4.58 -4.63
#